data_AF-A0A5C6DMM0-F1
#
_entry.id   AF-A0A5C6DMM0-F1
#
_cell.length_a   1.000
_cell.length_b   1.000
_cell.length_c   1.000
_cell.angle_alpha   90.00
_cell.angle_beta   90.00
_cell.angle_gamma   90.00
#
_symmetry.space_group_name_H-M   'P 1'
#
loop_
_entity.id
_entity.type
_entity.pdbx_description
1 polymer ?
#
loop_
_entity_poly.entity_id
_entity_poly.type
_entity_poly.pdbx_seq_one_letter_code
_entity_poly.pdbx_strand_id
1 'polypeptide(L)' 'MIRKLYVFSLLLLVSSTISVAEDWPQWQGPQRNAISTEQGLLQQWPEGGPPLAWRVDGLGGGDSAPAEERSNW' A
#
# COMPACT_ATOMS: atom_id res chain seq x y z
N MET A 1 0.01 9.50 43.55
CA MET A 1 -0.53 9.90 42.24
C MET A 1 0.52 9.87 41.13
N ILE A 2 1.70 10.49 41.32
CA ILE A 2 2.78 10.63 40.32
C ILE A 2 3.29 9.29 39.72
N ARG A 3 3.42 8.23 40.52
CA ARG A 3 3.86 6.90 40.02
C ARG A 3 2.90 6.27 38.99
N LYS A 4 1.59 6.57 39.08
CA LYS A 4 0.59 6.09 38.11
C LYS A 4 0.70 6.85 36.78
N LEU A 5 1.17 8.10 36.80
CA LEU A 5 1.35 8.93 35.62
C LEU A 5 2.54 8.46 34.76
N TYR A 6 3.66 8.07 35.39
CA TYR A 6 4.80 7.48 34.68
C TYR A 6 4.48 6.12 34.06
N VAL A 7 3.71 5.27 34.76
CA VAL A 7 3.25 3.98 34.23
C VAL A 7 2.33 4.18 33.03
N PHE A 8 1.41 5.15 33.11
CA PHE A 8 0.52 5.50 32.00
C PHE A 8 1.29 6.07 30.80
N SER A 9 2.27 6.94 31.03
CA SER A 9 3.12 7.51 29.99
C SER A 9 4.03 6.46 29.33
N LEU A 10 4.53 5.49 30.10
CA LEU A 10 5.32 4.37 29.59
C LEU A 10 4.45 3.41 28.74
N LEU A 11 3.21 3.15 29.16
CA LEU A 11 2.24 2.34 28.39
C LEU A 11 1.87 2.99 27.05
N LEU A 12 1.69 4.32 27.02
CA LEU A 12 1.43 5.07 25.78
C LEU A 12 2.61 5.02 24.80
N LEU A 13 3.85 5.12 25.29
CA LEU A 13 5.04 5.00 24.45
C LEU A 13 5.18 3.60 23.82
N VAL A 14 4.87 2.55 24.57
CA VAL A 14 4.96 1.16 24.07
C VAL A 14 3.89 0.85 23.02
N SER A 15 2.73 1.50 23.09
CA SER A 15 1.66 1.30 22.11
C SER A 15 1.91 1.98 20.75
N SER A 16 2.99 2.74 20.60
CA SER A 16 3.26 3.57 19.41
C SER A 16 4.08 2.87 18.32
N THR A 17 4.48 1.61 18.51
CA THR A 17 5.42 0.96 17.59
C THR A 17 4.82 -0.24 16.87
N ILE A 18 4.96 -0.20 15.54
CA ILE A 18 4.66 -1.20 14.51
C ILE A 18 3.32 -0.97 13.80
N SER A 19 3.28 0.08 12.97
CA SER A 19 2.41 0.08 11.80
C SER A 19 3.18 -0.61 10.67
N VAL A 20 2.73 -1.79 10.26
CA VAL A 20 3.19 -2.41 9.01
C VAL A 20 2.37 -1.76 7.91
N ALA A 21 2.95 -0.78 7.23
CA ALA A 21 2.36 -0.31 5.99
C ALA A 21 2.44 -1.47 4.99
N GLU A 22 1.29 -1.97 4.52
CA GLU A 22 1.24 -2.87 3.35
C GLU A 22 1.69 -2.16 2.06
N ASP A 23 1.98 -0.86 2.14
CA ASP A 23 2.53 -0.01 1.09
C ASP A 23 3.90 -0.51 0.64
N TRP A 24 3.87 -1.47 -0.31
CA TRP A 24 4.97 -2.06 -1.09
C TRP A 24 6.38 -1.57 -0.68
N PRO A 25 6.89 -1.96 0.50
CA PRO A 25 8.08 -1.34 1.09
C PRO A 25 9.38 -1.78 0.41
N GLN A 26 9.27 -2.75 -0.49
CA GLN A 26 10.36 -3.35 -1.23
C GLN A 26 9.84 -3.85 -2.59
N TRP A 27 10.76 -4.16 -3.50
CA TRP A 27 10.46 -4.75 -4.80
C TRP A 27 9.57 -6.00 -4.63
N GLN A 28 8.47 -6.04 -5.40
CA GLN A 28 7.43 -7.09 -5.35
C GLN A 28 6.66 -7.17 -4.03
N GLY A 29 6.66 -6.10 -3.23
CA GLY A 29 5.87 -5.96 -2.02
C GLY A 29 6.41 -6.72 -0.81
N PRO A 30 5.69 -6.70 0.33
CA PRO A 30 6.16 -7.28 1.60
C PRO A 30 6.52 -8.77 1.49
N GLN A 31 5.80 -9.51 0.65
CA GLN A 31 5.99 -10.95 0.43
C GLN A 31 6.87 -11.30 -0.78
N ARG A 32 7.34 -10.30 -1.54
CA ARG A 32 8.17 -10.48 -2.74
C ARG A 32 7.53 -11.39 -3.79
N ASN A 33 6.21 -11.25 -3.97
CA ASN A 33 5.42 -12.06 -4.90
C ASN A 33 4.65 -11.21 -5.92
N ALA A 34 4.75 -9.87 -5.85
CA ALA A 34 4.06 -8.93 -6.72
C ALA A 34 2.52 -9.03 -6.67
N ILE A 35 1.96 -9.49 -5.54
CA ILE A 35 0.51 -9.60 -5.35
C ILE A 35 0.02 -8.43 -4.49
N SER A 36 -0.98 -7.69 -4.99
CA SER A 36 -1.75 -6.72 -4.19
C SER A 36 -2.91 -7.42 -3.49
N THR A 37 -3.16 -7.06 -2.23
CA THR A 37 -4.30 -7.51 -1.41
C THR A 37 -5.53 -6.62 -1.55
N GLU A 38 -5.43 -5.53 -2.33
CA GLU A 38 -6.50 -4.55 -2.55
C GLU A 38 -7.72 -5.19 -3.21
N GLN A 39 -8.91 -4.72 -2.82
CA GLN A 39 -10.21 -5.21 -3.30
C GLN A 39 -11.08 -4.04 -3.75
N GLY A 40 -12.17 -4.34 -4.45
CA GLY A 40 -13.11 -3.32 -4.91
C GLY A 40 -12.60 -2.50 -6.10
N LEU A 41 -11.62 -3.03 -6.84
CA LEU A 41 -11.17 -2.47 -8.10
C LEU A 41 -12.27 -2.57 -9.16
N LEU A 42 -12.23 -1.65 -10.13
CA LEU A 42 -13.14 -1.66 -11.27
C LEU A 42 -12.93 -2.93 -12.10
N GLN A 43 -13.96 -3.76 -12.17
CA GLN A 43 -13.97 -4.98 -12.99
C GLN A 43 -14.02 -4.68 -14.49
N GLN A 44 -14.54 -3.50 -14.86
CA GLN A 44 -14.65 -3.05 -16.24
C GLN A 44 -14.36 -1.56 -16.30
N TRP A 45 -13.63 -1.15 -17.33
CA TRP A 45 -13.42 0.26 -17.61
C TRP A 45 -14.68 0.88 -18.23
N PRO A 46 -14.96 2.16 -17.95
CA PRO A 46 -15.97 2.89 -18.72
C PRO A 46 -15.55 2.98 -20.19
N GLU A 47 -16.51 3.25 -21.09
CA GLU A 47 -16.28 3.28 -22.55
C GLU A 47 -15.14 4.22 -22.99
N GLY A 48 -14.93 5.33 -22.28
CA GLY A 48 -13.83 6.28 -22.50
C GLY A 48 -12.56 6.02 -21.70
N GLY A 49 -12.50 4.95 -20.91
CA GLY A 49 -11.43 4.68 -19.95
C GLY A 49 -11.46 5.58 -18.71
N PRO A 50 -10.68 5.25 -17.67
CA PRO A 50 -10.51 6.14 -16.53
C PRO A 50 -9.80 7.44 -16.97
N PRO A 51 -10.13 8.59 -16.36
CA PRO A 51 -9.43 9.84 -16.66
C PRO A 51 -7.95 9.74 -16.28
N LEU A 52 -7.08 10.42 -17.04
CA LEU A 52 -5.67 10.53 -16.72
C LEU A 52 -5.51 11.30 -15.40
N ALA A 53 -5.04 10.62 -14.36
CA ALA A 53 -4.83 11.24 -13.04
C ALA A 53 -3.58 12.16 -13.02
N TRP A 54 -2.48 11.70 -13.63
CA TRP A 54 -1.22 12.44 -13.71
C TRP A 54 -0.32 11.90 -14.82
N ARG A 55 0.64 12.71 -15.28
CA ARG A 55 1.68 12.32 -16.24
C ARG A 55 2.97 13.06 -15.91
N VAL A 56 4.10 12.38 -16.06
CA VAL A 56 5.44 12.97 -16.02
C VAL A 56 6.22 12.49 -17.23
N ASP A 57 6.94 13.41 -17.87
CA ASP A 57 7.74 13.15 -19.05
C ASP A 57 9.25 13.26 -18.72
N GLY A 58 10.11 12.66 -19.54
CA GLY A 58 11.57 12.80 -19.41
C GLY A 58 12.27 11.86 -18.43
N LEU A 59 11.63 10.75 -18.02
CA LEU A 59 12.22 9.77 -17.08
C LEU A 59 13.27 8.82 -17.71
N GLY A 60 13.46 8.84 -19.03
CA GLY A 60 14.31 7.88 -19.74
C GLY A 60 13.61 6.55 -20.00
N GLY A 61 14.37 5.45 -20.08
CA GLY A 61 13.81 4.10 -20.26
C GLY A 61 13.36 3.47 -18.94
N GLY A 62 12.39 2.57 -18.99
CA GLY A 62 11.90 1.82 -17.83
C GLY A 62 11.26 0.50 -18.23
N ASP A 63 11.22 -0.43 -17.29
CA ASP A 63 10.60 -1.75 -17.45
C ASP A 63 9.27 -1.79 -16.69
N SER A 64 8.22 -2.29 -17.34
CA SER A 64 6.88 -2.46 -16.77
C SER A 64 6.24 -3.75 -17.26
N ALA A 65 5.40 -4.36 -16.43
CA ALA A 65 4.56 -5.51 -16.78
C ALA A 65 3.08 -5.16 -16.60
N PRO A 66 2.16 -5.75 -17.39
CA PRO A 66 0.74 -5.61 -17.12
C PRO A 66 0.39 -6.22 -15.76
N ALA A 67 -0.53 -5.58 -15.04
CA ALA A 67 -1.15 -6.14 -13.85
C ALA A 67 -2.49 -6.77 -14.25
N GLU A 68 -2.79 -7.95 -13.71
CA GLU A 68 -4.03 -8.69 -13.96
C GLU A 68 -4.66 -9.08 -12.61
N GLU A 69 -5.97 -8.92 -12.50
CA GLU A 69 -6.72 -9.46 -11.37
C GLU A 69 -7.03 -10.93 -11.63
N ARG A 70 -6.53 -11.82 -10.76
CA ARG A 70 -6.92 -13.23 -10.79
C ARG A 70 -8.13 -13.42 -9.87
N SER A 71 -9.33 -13.40 -10.44
CA SER A 71 -10.53 -13.84 -9.71
C SER A 71 -10.38 -15.33 -9.40
N ASN A 72 -10.26 -15.68 -8.12
CA ASN A 72 -10.41 -17.08 -7.72
C ASN A 72 -11.87 -17.49 -7.99
N TRP A 73 -12.02 -18.61 -8.71
CA TRP A 73 -13.24 -19.27 -9.21
C TRP A 73 -14.58 -18.88 -8.60
#